data_AF-A0A059PD38-F1
#
_entry.id   AF-A0A059PD38-F1
#
_cell.length_a   1.000
_cell.length_b   1.000
_cell.length_c   1.000
_cell.angle_alpha   90.00
_cell.angle_beta   90.00
_cell.angle_gamma   90.00
#
_symmetry.space_group_name_H-M   'P 1'
#
loop_
_entity.id
_entity.type
_entity.pdbx_description
1 polymer ?
#
loop_
_entity_poly.entity_id
_entity_poly.type
_entity_poly.pdbx_seq_one_letter_code
_entity_poly.pdbx_strand_id
1 'polypeptide(L)'
;MQTSDPTFPLFPILSFLGFALSVIPLPWHFQAWNSGTCAFMLWVGCFCLILFIDSLIWADNAINSIPVWCDITSQIIAGAGVGIPASTLCISRRLYRLTSTRTVSITRDDKRRAIYEDVAIAVGLPILVLLLHMIVQGHRFDIIEEYGCSPTTYNTLPAYFLYYMWPVLIGLVSFVYSSLTLRTFYIRRLQFTQIVSANSTISPSRYLRLMLLALIDIMCTIPVGIYIIFIGLDGVPLAPWISWNDTHFDFNRVVLIPSAVWRSNTSNYTAVQINRWLPIVCAFIFFALFGFAEEAMKNYRRAFWFFAMPLGFRPSSEGRSKNGKGSMLAGYVFSFLIVPLHI
;
A
#
# COMPACT_ATOMS: atom_id res chain seq x y z
N MET A 1 -0.19 25.97 21.36
CA MET A 1 -1.58 25.56 21.09
C MET A 1 -1.68 24.11 21.48
N GLN A 2 -2.47 23.80 22.49
CA GLN A 2 -2.71 22.43 22.93
C GLN A 2 -3.89 21.93 22.10
N THR A 3 -3.59 21.11 21.09
CA THR A 3 -4.58 20.54 20.18
C THR A 3 -5.48 19.57 20.95
N SER A 4 -6.76 19.55 20.60
CA SER A 4 -7.80 18.67 21.18
C SER A 4 -7.62 17.18 20.82
N ASP A 5 -6.77 16.89 19.84
CA ASP A 5 -6.41 15.54 19.44
C ASP A 5 -5.37 14.90 20.38
N PRO A 6 -5.70 13.78 21.08
CA PRO A 6 -4.77 13.10 21.96
C PRO A 6 -3.60 12.44 21.22
N THR A 7 -3.68 12.30 19.89
CA THR A 7 -2.62 11.72 19.06
C THR A 7 -1.63 12.75 18.52
N PHE A 8 -1.86 14.04 18.75
CA PHE A 8 -0.94 15.10 18.34
C PHE A 8 0.23 15.23 19.35
N PRO A 9 1.49 15.43 18.91
CA PRO A 9 1.97 15.55 17.52
C PRO A 9 2.40 14.22 16.88
N LEU A 10 2.19 13.08 17.55
CA LEU A 10 2.65 11.78 17.09
C LEU A 10 2.10 11.43 15.69
N PHE A 11 0.79 11.63 15.48
CA PHE A 11 0.14 11.33 14.21
C PHE A 11 0.71 12.08 13.00
N PRO A 12 0.80 13.43 12.99
CA PRO A 12 1.37 14.15 11.85
C PRO A 12 2.83 13.76 11.58
N ILE A 13 3.63 13.54 12.64
CA ILE A 13 5.03 13.10 12.49
C ILE A 13 5.09 11.74 11.79
N LEU A 14 4.31 10.76 12.25
CA LEU A 14 4.30 9.43 11.66
C LEU A 14 3.71 9.42 10.24
N SER A 15 2.72 10.27 9.96
CA SER A 15 2.15 10.43 8.61
C SER A 15 3.18 10.99 7.64
N PHE A 16 3.91 12.04 8.03
CA PHE A 16 4.99 12.60 7.21
C PHE A 16 6.14 11.62 7.01
N LEU A 17 6.54 10.91 8.06
CA LEU A 17 7.53 9.83 7.95
C LEU A 17 7.03 8.74 7.01
N GLY A 18 5.77 8.30 7.11
CA GLY A 18 5.17 7.31 6.22
C GLY A 18 5.25 7.74 4.75
N PHE A 19 4.98 9.02 4.45
CA PHE A 19 5.17 9.58 3.11
C PHE A 19 6.64 9.51 2.67
N ALA A 20 7.56 10.03 3.48
CA ALA A 20 8.99 10.04 3.15
C ALA A 20 9.54 8.62 2.92
N LEU A 21 9.19 7.68 3.79
CA LEU A 21 9.60 6.27 3.70
C LEU A 21 9.01 5.56 2.47
N SER A 22 7.87 6.01 1.96
CA SER A 22 7.27 5.47 0.72
C SER A 22 7.90 6.06 -0.54
N VAL A 23 8.28 7.34 -0.51
CA VAL A 23 8.86 8.03 -1.68
C VAL A 23 10.35 7.74 -1.85
N ILE A 24 11.12 7.61 -0.77
CA ILE A 24 12.57 7.36 -0.84
C ILE A 24 12.90 6.11 -1.69
N PRO A 25 12.22 4.95 -1.55
CA PRO A 25 12.47 3.77 -2.37
C PRO A 25 11.93 3.83 -3.81
N LEU A 26 11.12 4.83 -4.16
CA LEU A 26 10.38 4.86 -5.41
C LEU A 26 11.28 4.89 -6.67
N PRO A 27 12.32 5.75 -6.78
CA PRO A 27 13.10 5.88 -8.03
C PRO A 27 13.80 4.57 -8.44
N TRP A 28 14.35 3.84 -7.47
CA TRP A 28 15.08 2.59 -7.74
C TRP A 28 14.14 1.44 -8.08
N HIS A 29 12.96 1.39 -7.46
CA HIS A 29 11.94 0.40 -7.82
C HIS A 29 11.32 0.67 -9.19
N PHE A 30 11.22 1.94 -9.59
CA PHE A 30 10.80 2.33 -10.93
C PHE A 30 11.80 1.85 -11.98
N GLN A 31 13.11 2.04 -11.75
CA GLN A 31 14.16 1.51 -12.62
C GLN A 31 14.15 -0.02 -12.73
N ALA A 32 13.72 -0.72 -11.67
CA ALA A 32 13.59 -2.18 -11.66
C ALA A 32 12.31 -2.69 -12.37
N TRP A 33 11.52 -1.80 -12.98
CA TRP A 33 10.25 -2.13 -13.66
C TRP A 33 9.30 -2.94 -12.76
N ASN A 34 9.21 -2.55 -11.49
CA ASN A 34 8.30 -3.17 -10.52
C ASN A 34 7.04 -2.34 -10.33
N SER A 35 6.17 -2.36 -11.34
CA SER A 35 4.92 -1.60 -11.42
C SER A 35 4.02 -1.77 -10.20
N GLY A 36 3.72 -3.01 -9.79
CA GLY A 36 2.87 -3.26 -8.62
C GLY A 36 3.44 -2.65 -7.32
N THR A 37 4.74 -2.80 -7.08
CA THR A 37 5.38 -2.17 -5.90
C THR A 37 5.42 -0.64 -6.01
N CYS A 38 5.67 -0.08 -7.20
CA CYS A 38 5.63 1.37 -7.40
C CYS A 38 4.24 1.94 -7.15
N ALA A 39 3.19 1.27 -7.66
CA ALA A 39 1.81 1.67 -7.42
C ALA A 39 1.47 1.63 -5.93
N PHE A 40 1.88 0.57 -5.21
CA PHE A 40 1.70 0.48 -3.75
C PHE A 40 2.33 1.69 -3.03
N MET A 41 3.60 2.01 -3.33
CA MET A 41 4.30 3.15 -2.73
C MET A 41 3.65 4.49 -3.05
N LEU A 42 3.15 4.67 -4.28
CA LEU A 42 2.45 5.89 -4.68
C LEU A 42 1.12 6.04 -3.95
N TRP A 43 0.29 5.01 -3.90
CA TRP A 43 -0.99 5.04 -3.18
C TRP A 43 -0.80 5.30 -1.69
N VAL A 44 0.07 4.53 -1.04
CA VAL A 44 0.35 4.68 0.39
C VAL A 44 1.00 6.04 0.69
N GLY A 45 1.98 6.45 -0.11
CA GLY A 45 2.66 7.74 0.04
C GLY A 45 1.70 8.92 -0.10
N CYS A 46 0.88 8.93 -1.16
CA CYS A 46 -0.12 9.97 -1.36
C CYS A 46 -1.12 10.02 -0.20
N PHE A 47 -1.61 8.88 0.28
CA PHE A 47 -2.54 8.84 1.41
C PHE A 47 -1.89 9.37 2.69
N CYS A 48 -0.66 8.95 3.02
CA CYS A 48 0.09 9.49 4.17
C CYS A 48 0.33 11.01 4.07
N LEU A 49 0.61 11.54 2.88
CA LEU A 49 0.78 12.98 2.66
C LEU A 49 -0.52 13.75 2.88
N ILE A 50 -1.64 13.21 2.38
CA ILE A 50 -2.97 13.79 2.60
C ILE A 50 -3.26 13.85 4.09
N LEU A 51 -3.12 12.73 4.80
CA LEU A 51 -3.35 12.65 6.25
C LEU A 51 -2.47 13.61 7.05
N PHE A 52 -1.20 13.79 6.65
CA PHE A 52 -0.32 14.76 7.27
C PHE A 52 -0.85 16.19 7.11
N ILE A 53 -1.14 16.61 5.88
CA ILE A 53 -1.63 17.96 5.59
C ILE A 53 -2.97 18.21 6.29
N ASP A 54 -3.87 17.23 6.23
CA ASP A 54 -5.20 17.31 6.81
C ASP A 54 -5.13 17.49 8.34
N SER A 55 -4.25 16.74 9.02
CA SER A 55 -4.06 16.88 10.47
C SER A 55 -3.49 18.22 10.92
N LEU A 56 -2.87 18.99 10.02
CA LEU A 56 -2.39 20.34 10.31
C LEU A 56 -3.47 21.39 10.10
N ILE A 57 -4.28 21.26 9.05
CA ILE A 57 -5.32 22.24 8.69
C ILE A 57 -6.54 22.12 9.62
N TRP A 58 -6.96 20.88 9.93
CA TRP A 58 -8.17 20.58 10.70
C TRP A 58 -7.87 20.11 12.13
N ALA A 59 -6.73 20.53 12.71
CA ALA A 59 -6.29 20.09 14.04
C ALA A 59 -7.29 20.39 15.18
N ASP A 60 -8.02 21.51 15.10
CA ASP A 60 -8.98 21.98 16.11
C ASP A 60 -10.22 22.65 15.46
N ASN A 61 -10.53 22.27 14.21
CA ASN A 61 -11.69 22.78 13.50
C ASN A 61 -12.11 21.83 12.37
N ALA A 62 -13.37 21.95 11.93
CA ALA A 62 -13.89 21.26 10.75
C ALA A 62 -14.33 22.25 9.66
N ILE A 63 -13.75 23.45 9.60
CA ILE A 63 -14.19 24.49 8.65
C ILE A 63 -13.71 24.14 7.24
N ASN A 64 -14.54 24.36 6.23
CA ASN A 64 -14.16 24.15 4.83
C ASN A 64 -13.24 25.27 4.31
N SER A 65 -11.97 25.25 4.76
CA SER A 65 -10.97 26.26 4.45
C SER A 65 -10.40 26.12 3.04
N ILE A 66 -10.27 24.89 2.53
CA ILE A 66 -9.64 24.60 1.22
C ILE A 66 -10.51 23.60 0.43
N PRO A 67 -11.62 24.05 -0.20
CA PRO A 67 -12.57 23.14 -0.84
C PRO A 67 -11.97 22.30 -1.97
N VAL A 68 -11.13 22.91 -2.81
CA VAL A 68 -10.48 22.24 -3.96
C VAL A 68 -9.54 21.13 -3.50
N TRP A 69 -8.91 21.29 -2.32
CA TRP A 69 -8.10 20.23 -1.73
C TRP A 69 -8.98 19.04 -1.38
N CYS A 70 -10.08 19.25 -0.64
CA CYS A 70 -11.00 18.18 -0.26
C CYS A 70 -11.66 17.47 -1.44
N ASP A 71 -11.96 18.17 -2.55
CA ASP A 71 -12.46 17.52 -3.78
C ASP A 71 -11.50 16.46 -4.30
N ILE A 72 -10.21 16.80 -4.33
CA ILE A 72 -9.17 15.94 -4.88
C ILE A 72 -8.83 14.84 -3.89
N THR A 73 -8.60 15.20 -2.63
CA THR A 73 -8.11 14.25 -1.62
C THR A 73 -9.15 13.23 -1.22
N SER A 74 -10.43 13.58 -1.14
CA SER A 74 -11.50 12.62 -0.82
C SER A 74 -11.57 11.50 -1.86
N GLN A 75 -11.39 11.83 -3.15
CA GLN A 75 -11.37 10.86 -4.24
C GLN A 75 -10.10 10.01 -4.24
N ILE A 76 -8.94 10.61 -3.92
CA ILE A 76 -7.69 9.86 -3.74
C ILE A 76 -7.78 8.88 -2.57
N ILE A 77 -8.38 9.30 -1.44
CA ILE A 77 -8.60 8.44 -0.26
C ILE A 77 -9.49 7.25 -0.63
N ALA A 78 -10.63 7.51 -1.27
CA ALA A 78 -11.53 6.45 -1.72
C ALA A 78 -10.84 5.49 -2.71
N GLY A 79 -10.09 6.04 -3.66
CA GLY A 79 -9.32 5.27 -4.62
C GLY A 79 -8.22 4.44 -3.95
N ALA A 80 -7.52 4.98 -2.94
CA ALA A 80 -6.45 4.30 -2.22
C ALA A 80 -6.97 3.08 -1.45
N GLY A 81 -8.20 3.12 -0.94
CA GLY A 81 -8.86 1.97 -0.30
C GLY A 81 -8.92 0.72 -1.20
N VAL A 82 -8.94 0.91 -2.52
CA VAL A 82 -8.90 -0.17 -3.53
C VAL A 82 -7.52 -0.31 -4.17
N GLY A 83 -6.81 0.81 -4.36
CA GLY A 83 -5.53 0.87 -5.06
C GLY A 83 -4.39 0.19 -4.31
N ILE A 84 -4.39 0.29 -2.96
CA ILE A 84 -3.41 -0.41 -2.11
C ILE A 84 -3.54 -1.94 -2.28
N PRO A 85 -4.72 -2.56 -2.05
CA PRO A 85 -4.86 -4.01 -2.25
C PRO A 85 -4.76 -4.44 -3.72
N ALA A 86 -5.14 -3.59 -4.68
CA ALA A 86 -4.91 -3.90 -6.10
C ALA A 86 -3.42 -3.94 -6.45
N SER A 87 -2.61 -3.08 -5.82
CA SER A 87 -1.16 -3.06 -5.99
C SER A 87 -0.49 -4.31 -5.40
N THR A 88 -0.94 -4.78 -4.23
CA THR A 88 -0.44 -6.03 -3.63
C THR A 88 -0.86 -7.25 -4.44
N LEU A 89 -2.08 -7.28 -5.00
CA LEU A 89 -2.49 -8.30 -5.98
C LEU A 89 -1.52 -8.37 -7.17
N CYS A 90 -1.10 -7.22 -7.72
CA CYS A 90 -0.11 -7.20 -8.80
C CYS A 90 1.24 -7.81 -8.37
N ILE A 91 1.68 -7.54 -7.13
CA ILE A 91 2.88 -8.15 -6.55
C ILE A 91 2.71 -9.68 -6.46
N SER A 92 1.62 -10.17 -5.87
CA SER A 92 1.31 -11.60 -5.74
C SER A 92 1.27 -12.30 -7.10
N ARG A 93 0.62 -11.69 -8.09
CA ARG A 93 0.52 -12.19 -9.47
C ARG A 93 1.89 -12.29 -10.14
N ARG A 94 2.76 -11.29 -9.95
CA ARG A 94 4.14 -11.32 -10.46
C ARG A 94 4.96 -12.42 -9.80
N LEU A 95 4.85 -12.59 -8.48
CA LEU A 95 5.56 -13.65 -7.75
C LEU A 95 5.14 -15.04 -8.24
N TYR A 96 3.85 -15.23 -8.49
CA TYR A 96 3.31 -16.47 -9.04
C TYR A 96 3.87 -16.76 -10.44
N ARG A 97 3.85 -15.77 -11.34
CA ARG A 97 4.38 -15.93 -12.72
C ARG A 97 5.87 -16.29 -12.71
N LEU A 98 6.65 -15.72 -11.80
CA LEU A 98 8.09 -15.99 -11.67
C LEU A 98 8.37 -17.43 -11.24
N THR A 99 7.57 -18.00 -10.33
CA THR A 99 7.77 -19.39 -9.87
C THR A 99 7.10 -20.42 -10.74
N SER A 100 6.03 -20.08 -11.45
CA SER A 100 5.33 -20.99 -12.36
C SER A 100 6.07 -21.18 -13.69
N THR A 101 6.65 -20.12 -14.24
CA THR A 101 7.27 -20.12 -15.59
C THR A 101 8.61 -20.85 -15.61
N ARG A 102 8.79 -21.77 -16.56
CA ARG A 102 9.97 -22.63 -16.70
C ARG A 102 10.93 -22.00 -17.71
N THR A 103 11.98 -21.32 -17.24
CA THR A 103 13.20 -20.97 -18.02
C THR A 103 13.00 -20.54 -19.49
N VAL A 104 11.96 -19.76 -19.80
CA VAL A 104 11.84 -19.07 -21.09
C VAL A 104 12.46 -17.71 -20.91
N SER A 105 13.33 -17.30 -21.84
CA SER A 105 13.93 -15.97 -21.85
C SER A 105 12.81 -14.92 -21.83
N ILE A 106 12.64 -14.20 -20.72
CA ILE A 106 11.64 -13.13 -20.62
C ILE A 106 12.04 -12.00 -21.58
N THR A 107 11.22 -11.76 -22.60
CA THR A 107 11.48 -10.72 -23.59
C THR A 107 11.15 -9.33 -23.03
N ARG A 108 11.58 -8.27 -23.73
CA ARG A 108 11.20 -6.89 -23.37
C ARG A 108 9.69 -6.65 -23.53
N ASP A 109 9.07 -7.29 -24.51
CA ASP A 109 7.64 -7.14 -24.76
C ASP A 109 6.81 -7.84 -23.68
N ASP A 110 7.26 -8.98 -23.16
CA ASP A 110 6.63 -9.64 -22.01
C ASP A 110 6.63 -8.73 -20.77
N LYS A 111 7.73 -7.99 -20.55
CA LYS A 111 7.82 -7.02 -19.45
C LYS A 111 6.83 -5.87 -19.65
N ARG A 112 6.77 -5.29 -20.86
CA ARG A 112 5.82 -4.21 -21.19
C ARG A 112 4.37 -4.64 -20.99
N ARG A 113 4.01 -5.84 -21.46
CA ARG A 113 2.68 -6.42 -21.25
C ARG A 113 2.36 -6.57 -19.77
N ALA A 114 3.30 -7.09 -18.97
CA ALA A 114 3.11 -7.20 -17.52
C ALA A 114 2.87 -5.84 -16.84
N ILE A 115 3.54 -4.78 -17.29
CA ILE A 115 3.34 -3.43 -16.76
C ILE A 115 1.97 -2.88 -17.15
N TYR A 116 1.53 -3.04 -18.40
CA TYR A 116 0.19 -2.60 -18.79
C TYR A 116 -0.90 -3.31 -17.99
N GLU A 117 -0.76 -4.61 -17.78
CA GLU A 117 -1.67 -5.38 -16.93
C GLU A 117 -1.62 -4.89 -15.47
N ASP A 118 -0.43 -4.66 -14.91
CA ASP A 118 -0.28 -4.17 -13.53
C ASP A 118 -0.89 -2.77 -13.36
N VAL A 119 -0.70 -1.86 -14.32
CA VAL A 119 -1.28 -0.52 -14.28
C VAL A 119 -2.80 -0.57 -14.44
N ALA A 120 -3.31 -1.43 -15.33
CA ALA A 120 -4.75 -1.63 -15.49
C ALA A 120 -5.41 -2.13 -14.19
N ILE A 121 -4.73 -3.00 -13.43
CA ILE A 121 -5.22 -3.49 -12.13
C ILE A 121 -5.02 -2.44 -11.04
N ALA A 122 -3.81 -1.92 -10.85
CA ALA A 122 -3.46 -1.07 -9.71
C ALA A 122 -3.98 0.39 -9.81
N VAL A 123 -4.35 0.85 -11.01
CA VAL A 123 -4.89 2.20 -11.26
C VAL A 123 -6.24 2.14 -11.96
N GLY A 124 -6.38 1.29 -12.99
CA GLY A 124 -7.64 1.17 -13.73
C GLY A 124 -8.80 0.65 -12.87
N LEU A 125 -8.56 -0.35 -12.00
CA LEU A 125 -9.60 -0.87 -11.11
C LEU A 125 -10.03 0.17 -10.05
N PRO A 126 -9.15 0.88 -9.33
CA PRO A 126 -9.55 2.00 -8.48
C PRO A 126 -10.36 3.07 -9.20
N ILE A 127 -9.98 3.46 -10.41
CA ILE A 127 -10.75 4.42 -11.21
C ILE A 127 -12.15 3.88 -11.52
N LEU A 128 -12.26 2.60 -11.92
CA LEU A 128 -13.56 1.97 -12.15
C LEU A 128 -14.42 1.98 -10.88
N VAL A 129 -13.84 1.63 -9.73
CA VAL A 129 -14.57 1.63 -8.46
C VAL A 129 -14.98 3.04 -8.04
N LEU A 130 -14.16 4.06 -8.28
CA LEU A 130 -14.52 5.46 -8.06
C LEU A 130 -15.71 5.88 -8.93
N LEU A 131 -15.73 5.49 -10.21
CA LEU A 131 -16.87 5.76 -11.10
C LEU A 131 -18.16 5.06 -10.61
N LEU A 132 -18.05 3.84 -10.07
CA LEU A 132 -19.17 3.14 -9.45
C LEU A 132 -19.61 3.78 -8.13
N HIS A 133 -18.64 4.27 -7.35
CA HIS A 133 -18.88 4.96 -6.07
C HIS A 133 -19.73 6.22 -6.25
N MET A 134 -19.58 6.93 -7.37
CA MET A 134 -20.45 8.08 -7.71
C MET A 134 -21.95 7.74 -7.64
N ILE A 135 -22.36 6.51 -7.97
CA ILE A 135 -23.78 6.09 -7.92
C ILE A 135 -24.36 6.11 -6.50
N VAL A 136 -23.49 5.90 -5.51
CA VAL A 136 -23.84 5.77 -4.09
C VAL A 136 -23.22 6.88 -3.25
N GLN A 137 -22.73 7.93 -3.89
CA GLN A 137 -22.17 9.09 -3.20
C GLN A 137 -23.31 10.06 -2.87
N GLY A 138 -23.58 10.27 -1.57
CA GLY A 138 -24.72 11.09 -1.13
C GLY A 138 -24.50 12.60 -1.27
N HIS A 139 -23.28 13.07 -1.08
CA HIS A 139 -22.92 14.48 -1.21
C HIS A 139 -21.42 14.62 -1.49
N ARG A 140 -20.92 15.85 -1.60
CA ARG A 140 -19.60 16.14 -2.16
C ARG A 140 -18.44 15.50 -1.38
N PHE A 141 -18.35 15.78 -0.08
CA PHE A 141 -17.41 15.18 0.87
C PHE A 141 -17.77 15.61 2.29
N ASP A 142 -17.15 14.95 3.27
CA ASP A 142 -17.21 15.29 4.68
C ASP A 142 -15.90 15.93 5.14
N ILE A 143 -15.98 16.84 6.11
CA ILE A 143 -14.81 17.32 6.86
C ILE A 143 -14.98 16.85 8.30
N ILE A 144 -14.08 15.95 8.71
CA ILE A 144 -14.07 15.38 10.04
C ILE A 144 -12.99 16.10 10.85
N GLU A 145 -13.36 16.75 11.95
CA GLU A 145 -12.40 17.44 12.82
C GLU A 145 -11.26 16.49 13.24
N GLU A 146 -10.00 16.96 13.18
CA GLU A 146 -8.74 16.24 13.45
C GLU A 146 -8.35 15.13 12.44
N TYR A 147 -9.26 14.72 11.55
CA TYR A 147 -8.99 13.76 10.48
C TYR A 147 -8.80 14.45 9.12
N GLY A 148 -9.68 15.41 8.79
CA GLY A 148 -9.69 16.17 7.54
C GLY A 148 -10.77 15.76 6.55
N CYS A 149 -10.44 15.84 5.26
CA CYS A 149 -11.37 15.58 4.17
C CYS A 149 -11.63 14.07 4.04
N SER A 150 -12.89 13.67 3.97
CA SER A 150 -13.28 12.27 3.86
C SER A 150 -14.29 12.07 2.73
N PRO A 151 -14.14 11.01 1.91
CA PRO A 151 -15.19 10.64 0.98
C PRO A 151 -16.43 10.22 1.75
N THR A 152 -17.59 10.56 1.19
CA THR A 152 -18.88 10.16 1.76
C THR A 152 -19.50 9.04 0.93
N THR A 153 -20.11 8.07 1.59
CA THR A 153 -20.81 6.96 0.94
C THR A 153 -22.18 6.83 1.58
N TYR A 154 -23.22 6.89 0.76
CA TYR A 154 -24.59 6.78 1.25
C TYR A 154 -24.88 5.33 1.65
N ASN A 155 -25.25 5.11 2.91
CA ASN A 155 -25.44 3.77 3.48
C ASN A 155 -26.71 3.10 2.95
N THR A 156 -26.59 2.55 1.75
CA THR A 156 -27.64 1.85 1.01
C THR A 156 -27.12 0.49 0.59
N LEU A 157 -28.02 -0.46 0.30
CA LEU A 157 -27.63 -1.80 -0.13
C LEU A 157 -26.66 -1.80 -1.35
N PRO A 158 -26.86 -0.98 -2.40
CA PRO A 158 -25.93 -0.91 -3.52
C PRO A 158 -24.51 -0.48 -3.13
N ALA A 159 -24.32 0.32 -2.08
CA ALA A 159 -22.98 0.78 -1.67
C ALA A 159 -22.03 -0.36 -1.32
N TYR A 160 -22.56 -1.44 -0.75
CA TYR A 160 -21.79 -2.62 -0.39
C TYR A 160 -21.25 -3.35 -1.61
N PHE A 161 -22.04 -3.45 -2.67
CA PHE A 161 -21.65 -4.11 -3.92
C PHE A 161 -20.82 -3.18 -4.83
N LEU A 162 -21.10 -1.89 -4.83
CA LEU A 162 -20.44 -0.95 -5.74
C LEU A 162 -19.10 -0.44 -5.20
N TYR A 163 -18.93 -0.37 -3.88
CA TYR A 163 -17.75 0.19 -3.25
C TYR A 163 -17.10 -0.75 -2.20
N TYR A 164 -17.83 -1.14 -1.15
CA TYR A 164 -17.20 -1.82 0.00
C TYR A 164 -16.71 -3.25 -0.26
N MET A 165 -17.28 -4.00 -1.21
CA MET A 165 -16.87 -5.38 -1.47
C MET A 165 -15.48 -5.51 -2.11
N TRP A 166 -15.03 -4.49 -2.84
CA TRP A 166 -13.86 -4.59 -3.72
C TRP A 166 -12.56 -4.93 -3.00
N PRO A 167 -12.19 -4.32 -1.86
CA PRO A 167 -11.00 -4.71 -1.11
C PRO A 167 -11.00 -6.19 -0.70
N VAL A 168 -12.15 -6.73 -0.29
CA VAL A 168 -12.29 -8.14 0.10
C VAL A 168 -12.14 -9.05 -1.11
N LEU A 169 -12.80 -8.74 -2.22
CA LEU A 169 -12.68 -9.52 -3.47
C LEU A 169 -11.24 -9.54 -3.98
N ILE A 170 -10.58 -8.39 -4.02
CA ILE A 170 -9.17 -8.28 -4.43
C ILE A 170 -8.28 -9.08 -3.48
N GLY A 171 -8.53 -8.98 -2.17
CA GLY A 171 -7.83 -9.76 -1.15
C GLY A 171 -7.97 -11.27 -1.36
N LEU A 172 -9.18 -11.76 -1.66
CA LEU A 172 -9.43 -13.17 -1.96
C LEU A 172 -8.69 -13.65 -3.23
N VAL A 173 -8.67 -12.83 -4.28
CA VAL A 173 -7.89 -13.14 -5.50
C VAL A 173 -6.39 -13.15 -5.19
N SER A 174 -5.91 -12.19 -4.39
CA SER A 174 -4.51 -12.14 -3.93
C SER A 174 -4.15 -13.37 -3.10
N PHE A 175 -5.07 -13.85 -2.25
CA PHE A 175 -4.93 -15.08 -1.49
C PHE A 175 -4.74 -16.29 -2.40
N VAL A 176 -5.57 -16.46 -3.44
CA VAL A 176 -5.41 -17.56 -4.40
C VAL A 176 -4.02 -17.53 -5.06
N TYR A 177 -3.58 -16.37 -5.57
CA TYR A 177 -2.25 -16.25 -6.17
C TYR A 177 -1.13 -16.56 -5.17
N SER A 178 -1.27 -16.09 -3.92
CA SER A 178 -0.28 -16.32 -2.87
C SER A 178 -0.22 -17.79 -2.46
N SER A 179 -1.37 -18.48 -2.34
CA SER A 179 -1.42 -19.92 -2.08
C SER A 179 -0.78 -20.74 -3.21
N LEU A 180 -1.07 -20.40 -4.47
CA LEU A 180 -0.44 -21.06 -5.63
C LEU A 180 1.07 -20.80 -5.68
N THR A 181 1.50 -19.60 -5.33
CA THR A 181 2.90 -19.21 -5.22
C THR A 181 3.61 -20.04 -4.16
N LEU A 182 3.04 -20.12 -2.95
CA LEU A 182 3.57 -20.90 -1.84
C LEU A 182 3.61 -22.39 -2.15
N ARG A 183 2.58 -22.94 -2.79
CA ARG A 183 2.56 -24.34 -3.25
C ARG A 183 3.68 -24.62 -4.24
N THR A 184 3.87 -23.74 -5.23
CA THR A 184 4.92 -23.89 -6.24
C THR A 184 6.31 -23.76 -5.62
N PHE A 185 6.47 -22.82 -4.69
CA PHE A 185 7.68 -22.66 -3.89
C PHE A 185 7.99 -23.94 -3.08
N TYR A 186 7.00 -24.49 -2.37
CA TYR A 186 7.17 -25.69 -1.55
C TYR A 186 7.59 -26.90 -2.38
N ILE A 187 6.91 -27.14 -3.51
CA ILE A 187 7.22 -28.25 -4.43
C ILE A 187 8.63 -28.09 -5.02
N ARG A 188 9.06 -26.86 -5.35
CA ARG A 188 10.33 -26.57 -6.03
C ARG A 188 11.42 -26.07 -5.10
N ARG A 189 11.28 -26.21 -3.77
CA ARG A 189 12.15 -25.58 -2.76
C ARG A 189 13.64 -25.91 -2.93
N LEU A 190 13.95 -27.13 -3.37
CA LEU A 190 15.33 -27.56 -3.60
C LEU A 190 15.99 -26.85 -4.82
N GLN A 191 15.20 -26.41 -5.79
CA GLN A 191 15.64 -25.72 -7.00
C GLN A 191 15.31 -24.22 -6.97
N PHE A 192 14.71 -23.72 -5.89
CA PHE A 192 14.17 -22.37 -5.82
C PHE A 192 15.23 -21.30 -6.06
N THR A 193 16.37 -21.40 -5.38
CA THR A 193 17.47 -20.45 -5.55
C THR A 193 17.93 -20.40 -7.00
N GLN A 194 18.01 -21.56 -7.67
CA GLN A 194 18.40 -21.66 -9.09
C GLN A 194 17.35 -21.06 -10.03
N ILE A 195 16.07 -21.32 -9.79
CA ILE A 195 14.95 -20.79 -10.60
C ILE A 195 14.88 -19.26 -10.50
N VAL A 196 15.04 -18.74 -9.28
CA VAL A 196 15.03 -17.29 -9.05
C VAL A 196 16.31 -16.64 -9.58
N SER A 197 17.48 -17.23 -9.34
CA SER A 197 18.75 -16.70 -9.85
C SER A 197 18.86 -16.75 -11.38
N ALA A 198 18.19 -17.70 -12.03
CA ALA A 198 18.10 -17.76 -13.49
C ALA A 198 17.35 -16.54 -14.07
N ASN A 199 16.52 -15.87 -13.26
CA ASN A 199 15.92 -14.60 -13.62
C ASN A 199 16.85 -13.46 -13.17
N SER A 200 17.49 -12.79 -14.12
CA SER A 200 18.37 -11.62 -13.86
C SER A 200 17.64 -10.41 -13.25
N THR A 201 16.32 -10.46 -13.14
CA THR A 201 15.48 -9.35 -12.67
C THR A 201 15.18 -9.35 -11.17
N ILE A 202 15.32 -10.48 -10.47
CA ILE A 202 14.92 -10.57 -9.05
C ILE A 202 15.84 -11.48 -8.24
N SER A 203 16.28 -10.99 -7.08
CA SER A 203 17.06 -11.77 -6.12
C SER A 203 16.15 -12.65 -5.23
N PRO A 204 16.63 -13.81 -4.73
CA PRO A 204 15.86 -14.65 -3.80
C PRO A 204 15.41 -13.93 -2.53
N SER A 205 16.26 -13.06 -1.97
CA SER A 205 15.92 -12.27 -0.78
C SER A 205 14.81 -11.25 -1.06
N ARG A 206 14.85 -10.58 -2.21
CA ARG A 206 13.77 -9.68 -2.65
C ARG A 206 12.46 -10.42 -2.88
N TYR A 207 12.53 -11.62 -3.46
CA TYR A 207 11.37 -12.47 -3.65
C TYR A 207 10.69 -12.81 -2.32
N LEU A 208 11.45 -13.27 -1.31
CA LEU A 208 10.89 -13.63 -0.01
C LEU A 208 10.27 -12.42 0.72
N ARG A 209 10.87 -11.23 0.60
CA ARG A 209 10.31 -10.00 1.16
C ARG A 209 8.99 -9.59 0.50
N LEU A 210 8.89 -9.72 -0.82
CA LEU A 210 7.64 -9.46 -1.54
C LEU A 210 6.56 -10.49 -1.18
N MET A 211 6.94 -11.76 -0.98
CA MET A 211 6.02 -12.79 -0.51
C MET A 211 5.52 -12.50 0.90
N LEU A 212 6.40 -12.05 1.80
CA LEU A 212 6.00 -11.63 3.16
C LEU A 212 5.05 -10.44 3.13
N LEU A 213 5.33 -9.43 2.29
CA LEU A 213 4.42 -8.29 2.10
C LEU A 213 3.03 -8.75 1.62
N ALA A 214 2.96 -9.66 0.64
CA ALA A 214 1.71 -10.19 0.12
C ALA A 214 0.91 -10.97 1.19
N LEU A 215 1.59 -11.76 2.02
CA LEU A 215 0.95 -12.50 3.12
C LEU A 215 0.39 -11.56 4.19
N ILE A 216 1.17 -10.56 4.60
CA ILE A 216 0.74 -9.53 5.56
C ILE A 216 -0.48 -8.79 5.02
N ASP A 217 -0.43 -8.38 3.75
CA ASP A 217 -1.56 -7.70 3.10
C ASP A 217 -2.83 -8.55 3.14
N ILE A 218 -2.78 -9.83 2.78
CA ILE A 218 -3.97 -10.71 2.82
C ILE A 218 -4.52 -10.83 4.25
N MET A 219 -3.63 -11.02 5.24
CA MET A 219 -4.00 -11.15 6.64
C MET A 219 -4.63 -9.88 7.22
N CYS A 220 -4.34 -8.71 6.66
CA CYS A 220 -4.90 -7.44 7.10
C CYS A 220 -6.13 -7.03 6.26
N THR A 221 -6.01 -7.04 4.93
CA THR A 221 -7.01 -6.51 4.00
C THR A 221 -8.34 -7.27 4.07
N ILE A 222 -8.33 -8.61 4.11
CA ILE A 222 -9.59 -9.38 4.15
C ILE A 222 -10.33 -9.15 5.48
N PRO A 223 -9.72 -9.34 6.66
CA PRO A 223 -10.43 -9.13 7.92
C PRO A 223 -10.84 -7.67 8.13
N VAL A 224 -9.99 -6.71 7.79
CA VAL A 224 -10.34 -5.28 7.91
C VAL A 224 -11.49 -4.93 6.96
N GLY A 225 -11.47 -5.40 5.71
CA GLY A 225 -12.56 -5.16 4.76
C GLY A 225 -13.90 -5.74 5.24
N ILE A 226 -13.91 -6.97 5.73
CA ILE A 226 -15.11 -7.60 6.31
C ILE A 226 -15.59 -6.83 7.54
N TYR A 227 -14.66 -6.39 8.40
CA TYR A 227 -15.01 -5.63 9.60
C TYR A 227 -15.60 -4.24 9.27
N ILE A 228 -15.07 -3.53 8.27
CA ILE A 228 -15.64 -2.26 7.79
C ILE A 228 -17.07 -2.46 7.26
N ILE A 229 -17.33 -3.56 6.55
CA ILE A 229 -18.69 -3.91 6.10
C ILE A 229 -19.60 -4.19 7.31
N PHE A 230 -19.11 -4.95 8.29
CA PHE A 230 -19.86 -5.28 9.49
C PHE A 230 -20.29 -4.03 10.28
N ILE A 231 -19.37 -3.12 10.58
CA ILE A 231 -19.70 -1.90 11.34
C ILE A 231 -20.58 -0.92 10.56
N GLY A 232 -20.63 -1.01 9.23
CA GLY A 232 -21.55 -0.23 8.40
C GLY A 232 -23.00 -0.72 8.47
N LEU A 233 -23.19 -2.00 8.79
CA LEU A 233 -24.49 -2.65 8.94
C LEU A 233 -24.94 -2.74 10.41
N ASP A 234 -24.01 -2.64 11.36
CA ASP A 234 -24.28 -2.77 12.78
C ASP A 234 -25.01 -1.54 13.34
N GLY A 235 -26.21 -1.73 13.86
CA GLY A 235 -27.00 -0.68 14.53
C GLY A 235 -27.52 0.46 13.63
N VAL A 236 -27.25 0.44 12.33
CA VAL A 236 -27.70 1.46 11.37
C VAL A 236 -28.60 0.83 10.30
N PRO A 237 -29.89 1.19 10.23
CA PRO A 237 -30.76 0.67 9.19
C PRO A 237 -30.30 1.16 7.81
N LEU A 238 -30.30 0.26 6.83
CA LEU A 238 -30.01 0.60 5.44
C LEU A 238 -31.08 1.55 4.91
N ALA A 239 -30.65 2.68 4.36
CA ALA A 239 -31.56 3.53 3.60
C ALA A 239 -31.87 2.87 2.23
N PRO A 240 -33.11 3.01 1.72
CA PRO A 240 -33.43 2.55 0.38
C PRO A 240 -32.73 3.42 -0.66
N TRP A 241 -32.11 2.80 -1.66
CA TRP A 241 -31.67 3.53 -2.85
C TRP A 241 -32.87 3.72 -3.78
N ILE A 242 -33.38 4.95 -3.90
CA ILE A 242 -34.61 5.25 -4.64
C ILE A 242 -34.29 5.62 -6.10
N SER A 243 -33.46 6.63 -6.30
CA SER A 243 -33.05 7.11 -7.62
C SER A 243 -31.74 7.89 -7.57
N TRP A 244 -31.15 8.12 -8.75
CA TRP A 244 -30.00 9.02 -8.89
C TRP A 244 -30.29 10.42 -8.34
N ASN A 245 -31.44 11.00 -8.70
CA ASN A 245 -31.80 12.36 -8.31
C ASN A 245 -32.05 12.50 -6.80
N ASP A 246 -32.58 11.45 -6.16
CA ASP A 246 -32.78 11.39 -4.72
C ASP A 246 -31.45 11.27 -3.96
N THR A 247 -30.59 10.34 -4.40
CA THR A 247 -29.26 10.13 -3.77
C THR A 247 -28.38 11.37 -3.87
N HIS A 248 -28.49 12.12 -4.99
CA HIS A 248 -27.70 13.32 -5.26
C HIS A 248 -28.45 14.62 -4.95
N PHE A 249 -29.52 14.56 -4.16
CA PHE A 249 -30.22 15.77 -3.73
C PHE A 249 -29.29 16.64 -2.88
N ASP A 250 -29.14 17.92 -3.24
CA ASP A 250 -28.21 18.86 -2.59
C ASP A 250 -26.76 18.34 -2.53
N PHE A 251 -26.30 17.70 -3.62
CA PHE A 251 -24.98 17.07 -3.69
C PHE A 251 -23.82 17.99 -3.28
N ASN A 252 -23.91 19.29 -3.57
CA ASN A 252 -22.85 20.25 -3.27
C ASN A 252 -22.66 20.53 -1.78
N ARG A 253 -23.54 20.04 -0.89
CA ARG A 253 -23.37 20.24 0.54
C ARG A 253 -22.10 19.55 1.04
N VAL A 254 -21.49 20.18 2.05
CA VAL A 254 -20.36 19.65 2.78
C VAL A 254 -20.78 19.50 4.23
N VAL A 255 -20.71 18.28 4.77
CA VAL A 255 -21.04 18.04 6.17
C VAL A 255 -19.77 18.19 7.00
N LEU A 256 -19.85 19.00 8.05
CA LEU A 256 -18.77 19.25 8.98
C LEU A 256 -19.06 18.44 10.25
N ILE A 257 -18.16 17.53 10.63
CA ILE A 257 -18.37 16.59 11.73
C ILE A 257 -17.40 16.93 12.86
N PRO A 258 -17.86 17.55 13.95
CA PRO A 258 -17.02 17.86 15.10
C PRO A 258 -16.49 16.61 15.80
N SER A 259 -15.36 16.75 16.48
CA SER A 259 -14.67 15.70 17.24
C SER A 259 -15.56 15.06 18.29
N ALA A 260 -16.38 15.86 18.98
CA ALA A 260 -17.35 15.37 19.94
C ALA A 260 -18.38 14.40 19.32
N VAL A 261 -18.76 14.59 18.05
CA VAL A 261 -19.78 13.77 17.37
C VAL A 261 -19.16 12.47 16.89
N TRP A 262 -18.06 12.52 16.11
CA TRP A 262 -17.51 11.29 15.53
C TRP A 262 -16.85 10.39 16.58
N ARG A 263 -16.34 10.95 17.69
CA ARG A 263 -15.81 10.17 18.82
C ARG A 263 -16.88 9.56 19.72
N SER A 264 -18.11 10.09 19.69
CA SER A 264 -19.18 9.59 20.57
C SER A 264 -19.68 8.19 20.20
N ASN A 265 -19.58 7.82 18.92
CA ASN A 265 -20.01 6.53 18.42
C ASN A 265 -18.78 5.64 18.18
N THR A 266 -18.74 4.48 18.84
CA THR A 266 -17.63 3.53 18.76
C THR A 266 -17.37 3.02 17.33
N SER A 267 -18.41 2.80 16.53
CA SER A 267 -18.28 2.35 15.13
C SER A 267 -17.63 3.41 14.26
N ASN A 268 -18.07 4.67 14.38
CA ASN A 268 -17.48 5.80 13.65
C ASN A 268 -16.04 6.06 14.09
N TYR A 269 -15.79 6.08 15.40
CA TYR A 269 -14.44 6.21 15.95
C TYR A 269 -13.51 5.15 15.37
N THR A 270 -13.93 3.89 15.38
CA THR A 270 -13.11 2.78 14.90
C THR A 270 -12.87 2.86 13.39
N ALA A 271 -13.90 3.16 12.60
CA ALA A 271 -13.78 3.30 11.14
C ALA A 271 -12.79 4.42 10.75
N VAL A 272 -12.89 5.58 11.41
CA VAL A 272 -11.99 6.72 11.18
C VAL A 272 -10.57 6.36 11.59
N GLN A 273 -10.37 5.74 12.77
CA GLN A 273 -9.04 5.36 13.23
C GLN A 273 -8.38 4.29 12.35
N ILE A 274 -9.13 3.31 11.85
CA ILE A 274 -8.60 2.33 10.89
C ILE A 274 -8.11 3.03 9.62
N ASN A 275 -8.93 3.90 9.02
CA ASN A 275 -8.53 4.65 7.82
C ASN A 275 -7.34 5.59 8.09
N ARG A 276 -7.26 6.13 9.30
CA ARG A 276 -6.20 7.05 9.75
C ARG A 276 -4.85 6.35 9.91
N TRP A 277 -4.81 5.18 10.56
CA TRP A 277 -3.55 4.51 10.92
C TRP A 277 -3.08 3.47 9.92
N LEU A 278 -3.99 2.85 9.17
CA LEU A 278 -3.66 1.75 8.26
C LEU A 278 -2.62 2.16 7.18
N PRO A 279 -2.73 3.31 6.49
CA PRO A 279 -1.74 3.72 5.50
C PRO A 279 -0.34 3.92 6.09
N ILE A 280 -0.27 4.47 7.30
CA ILE A 280 1.00 4.65 8.04
C ILE A 280 1.62 3.29 8.32
N VAL A 281 0.85 2.35 8.87
CA VAL A 281 1.32 0.98 9.13
C VAL A 281 1.81 0.31 7.84
N CYS A 282 1.09 0.45 6.73
CA CYS A 282 1.50 -0.05 5.42
C CYS A 282 2.86 0.54 4.97
N ALA A 283 3.07 1.85 5.14
CA ALA A 283 4.32 2.51 4.78
C ALA A 283 5.51 1.98 5.60
N PHE A 284 5.32 1.84 6.91
CA PHE A 284 6.37 1.36 7.82
C PHE A 284 6.70 -0.11 7.58
N ILE A 285 5.69 -0.97 7.37
CA ILE A 285 5.91 -2.38 6.99
C ILE A 285 6.69 -2.47 5.69
N PHE A 286 6.30 -1.69 4.68
CA PHE A 286 6.99 -1.67 3.41
C PHE A 286 8.46 -1.26 3.58
N PHE A 287 8.72 -0.18 4.31
CA PHE A 287 10.09 0.27 4.56
C PHE A 287 10.89 -0.72 5.40
N ALA A 288 10.29 -1.39 6.40
CA ALA A 288 10.97 -2.43 7.15
C ALA A 288 11.42 -3.59 6.26
N LEU A 289 10.60 -3.98 5.28
CA LEU A 289 10.91 -5.06 4.34
C LEU A 289 11.94 -4.66 3.26
N PHE A 290 11.83 -3.45 2.71
CA PHE A 290 12.60 -3.03 1.53
C PHE A 290 13.66 -1.96 1.81
N GLY A 291 13.45 -1.10 2.80
CA GLY A 291 14.34 0.01 3.15
C GLY A 291 15.70 -0.44 3.64
N PHE A 292 15.79 -1.56 4.36
CA PHE A 292 17.05 -2.14 4.86
C PHE A 292 17.64 -3.23 3.96
N ALA A 293 17.09 -3.40 2.75
CA ALA A 293 17.61 -4.37 1.79
C ALA A 293 19.04 -4.01 1.35
N GLU A 294 19.91 -5.00 1.11
CA GLU A 294 21.24 -4.73 0.52
C GLU A 294 21.16 -3.90 -0.77
N GLU A 295 20.13 -4.15 -1.59
CA GLU A 295 19.85 -3.37 -2.80
C GLU A 295 19.57 -1.90 -2.47
N ALA A 296 18.76 -1.64 -1.44
CA ALA A 296 18.45 -0.29 -0.96
C ALA A 296 19.69 0.39 -0.34
N MET A 297 20.45 -0.32 0.50
CA MET A 297 21.67 0.20 1.11
C MET A 297 22.74 0.56 0.07
N LYS A 298 22.89 -0.24 -0.99
CA LYS A 298 23.77 0.08 -2.13
C LYS A 298 23.31 1.37 -2.83
N ASN A 299 22.02 1.56 -3.01
CA ASN A 299 21.47 2.78 -3.61
C ASN A 299 21.60 3.99 -2.69
N TYR A 300 21.39 3.85 -1.38
CA TYR A 300 21.62 4.91 -0.41
C TYR A 300 23.09 5.33 -0.37
N ARG A 301 24.02 4.37 -0.40
CA ARG A 301 25.46 4.65 -0.50
C ARG A 301 25.78 5.40 -1.79
N ARG A 302 25.20 5.01 -2.94
CA ARG A 302 25.38 5.73 -4.21
C ARG A 302 24.85 7.16 -4.15
N ALA A 303 23.65 7.36 -3.60
CA ALA A 303 23.05 8.68 -3.44
C ALA A 303 23.89 9.57 -2.51
N PHE A 304 24.34 9.01 -1.38
CA PHE A 304 25.24 9.70 -0.45
C PHE A 304 26.52 10.17 -1.16
N TRP A 305 27.19 9.29 -1.90
CA TRP A 305 28.40 9.68 -2.64
C TRP A 305 28.12 10.67 -3.78
N PHE A 306 26.97 10.59 -4.43
CA PHE A 306 26.57 11.56 -5.45
C PHE A 306 26.51 12.99 -4.89
N PHE A 307 25.99 13.16 -3.68
CA PHE A 307 25.96 14.48 -3.00
C PHE A 307 27.27 14.83 -2.30
N ALA A 308 28.02 13.85 -1.79
CA ALA A 308 29.26 14.08 -1.06
C ALA A 308 30.47 14.39 -1.97
N MET A 309 30.49 13.87 -3.21
CA MET A 309 31.57 14.11 -4.18
C MET A 309 31.73 15.58 -4.58
N PRO A 310 30.65 16.34 -4.89
CA PRO A 310 30.74 17.79 -5.11
C PRO A 310 31.22 18.58 -3.89
N LEU A 311 31.03 18.05 -2.69
CA LEU A 311 31.45 18.67 -1.41
C LEU A 311 32.89 18.31 -1.01
N GLY A 312 33.65 17.64 -1.89
CA GLY A 312 35.06 17.31 -1.67
C GLY A 312 35.32 16.01 -0.91
N PHE A 313 34.28 15.30 -0.47
CA PHE A 313 34.42 13.99 0.16
C PHE A 313 34.59 12.90 -0.91
N ARG A 314 35.69 12.16 -0.86
CA ARG A 314 35.93 11.01 -1.76
C ARG A 314 35.70 9.70 -1.01
N PRO A 315 35.10 8.69 -1.65
CA PRO A 315 35.06 7.36 -1.08
C PRO A 315 36.49 6.88 -0.83
N SER A 316 36.77 6.40 0.38
CA SER A 316 37.97 5.62 0.65
C SER A 316 37.98 4.49 -0.38
N SER A 317 39.04 4.40 -1.18
CA SER A 317 39.19 3.35 -2.15
C SER A 317 39.25 2.02 -1.39
N GLU A 318 38.12 1.32 -1.27
CA GLU A 318 38.15 -0.11 -0.98
C GLU A 318 39.06 -0.73 -2.04
N GLY A 319 40.18 -1.27 -1.55
CA GLY A 319 41.34 -1.62 -2.35
C GLY A 319 40.96 -2.44 -3.58
N ARG A 320 41.22 -1.86 -4.75
CA ARG A 320 41.38 -2.62 -5.98
C ARG A 320 42.67 -3.43 -5.85
N SER A 321 42.61 -4.54 -5.10
CA SER A 321 43.70 -5.52 -5.08
C SER A 321 43.81 -6.11 -6.48
N LYS A 322 44.74 -5.57 -7.26
CA LYS A 322 45.32 -6.26 -8.40
C LYS A 322 46.39 -7.20 -7.87
N ASN A 323 46.31 -8.44 -8.34
CA ASN A 323 47.30 -9.52 -8.33
C ASN A 323 47.43 -10.38 -7.07
N GLY A 324 47.23 -11.68 -7.26
CA GLY A 324 47.85 -12.70 -6.42
C GLY A 324 47.00 -13.95 -6.25
N LYS A 325 47.42 -15.04 -6.89
CA LYS A 325 46.95 -16.42 -6.72
C LYS A 325 46.76 -16.81 -5.23
N GLY A 326 45.73 -17.60 -4.95
CA GLY A 326 45.81 -18.67 -3.95
C GLY A 326 44.80 -18.63 -2.79
N SER A 327 44.10 -19.77 -2.64
CA SER A 327 43.45 -20.29 -1.42
C SER A 327 42.14 -19.62 -0.98
N MET A 328 40.97 -20.22 -1.22
CA MET A 328 40.31 -21.31 -0.46
C MET A 328 39.75 -20.87 0.92
N LEU A 329 38.46 -21.17 1.12
CA LEU A 329 37.67 -21.18 2.37
C LEU A 329 37.01 -19.87 2.86
N ALA A 330 35.75 -19.69 2.46
CA ALA A 330 34.72 -19.05 3.30
C ALA A 330 33.33 -19.58 2.88
N GLY A 331 33.07 -20.84 3.26
CA GLY A 331 31.75 -21.45 3.18
C GLY A 331 31.06 -21.42 4.54
N TYR A 332 29.73 -21.31 4.49
CA TYR A 332 28.76 -21.70 5.53
C TYR A 332 28.57 -20.77 6.74
N VAL A 333 27.61 -19.83 6.61
CA VAL A 333 26.63 -19.56 7.68
C VAL A 333 25.28 -19.25 7.02
N PHE A 334 24.46 -20.27 6.76
CA PHE A 334 23.00 -20.14 6.67
C PHE A 334 22.39 -21.54 6.74
N SER A 335 22.16 -22.03 7.95
CA SER A 335 21.29 -23.17 8.23
C SER A 335 20.95 -23.14 9.70
N PHE A 336 19.81 -22.58 10.07
CA PHE A 336 19.02 -22.98 11.24
C PHE A 336 17.61 -22.41 11.11
N LEU A 337 16.71 -23.20 10.52
CA LEU A 337 15.29 -23.30 10.87
C LEU A 337 14.64 -24.39 10.01
N ILE A 338 14.93 -25.64 10.35
CA ILE A 338 14.05 -26.78 10.07
C ILE A 338 13.80 -27.44 11.42
N VAL A 339 12.60 -27.23 11.95
CA VAL A 339 12.02 -28.04 13.01
C VAL A 339 11.69 -29.41 12.40
N PRO A 340 12.20 -30.54 12.92
CA PRO A 340 11.64 -31.83 12.62
C PRO A 340 10.45 -32.09 13.56
N LEU A 341 9.26 -32.24 12.99
CA LEU A 341 8.16 -32.94 13.65
C LEU A 341 8.47 -34.44 13.59
N HIS A 342 8.67 -35.05 14.75
CA HIS A 342 8.47 -36.48 14.96
C HIS A 342 7.91 -36.65 16.38
N ILE A 343 6.58 -36.82 16.45
CA ILE A 343 5.79 -37.81 17.21
C ILE A 343 4.34 -37.53 16.85
#